data_AF-A0A9N9B988-F1
#
_entry.id   AF-A0A9N9B988-F1
#
_cell.length_a   1.000
_cell.length_b   1.000
_cell.length_c   1.000
_cell.angle_alpha   90.00
_cell.angle_beta   90.00
_cell.angle_gamma   90.00
#
_symmetry.space_group_name_H-M   'P 1'
#
loop_
_entity.id
_entity.type
_entity.pdbx_description
1 polymer ?
#
loop_
_entity_poly.entity_id
_entity_poly.type
_entity_poly.pdbx_seq_one_letter_code
_entity_poly.pdbx_strand_id
1 'polypeptide(L)' 'MLPKSKWDGLVKTVAEVARISESSREQVDESFLKMLHHILLETHIEQGKMTCLNRNHVYSIKDGIPNMSLSEDEV' A
#
# COMPACT_ATOMS: atom_id res chain seq x y z
N MET A 1 -12.18 -4.27 -8.21
CA MET A 1 -10.89 -3.89 -7.60
C MET A 1 -9.90 -3.40 -8.64
N LEU A 2 -9.56 -4.20 -9.66
CA LEU A 2 -8.56 -3.88 -10.69
C LEU A 2 -8.73 -2.57 -11.50
N PRO A 3 -9.94 -2.11 -11.86
CA PRO A 3 -10.09 -0.85 -12.61
C PRO A 3 -9.87 0.40 -11.74
N LYS A 4 -9.99 0.28 -10.42
CA LYS A 4 -9.89 1.40 -9.48
C LYS A 4 -8.51 1.51 -8.82
N SER A 5 -7.67 0.48 -8.94
CA SER A 5 -6.34 0.48 -8.33
C SER A 5 -5.36 1.35 -9.12
N LYS A 6 -4.57 2.14 -8.39
CA LYS A 6 -3.41 2.86 -8.95
C LYS A 6 -2.21 1.93 -8.92
N TRP A 7 -1.90 1.35 -10.09
CA TRP A 7 -0.85 0.33 -10.22
C TRP A 7 0.53 0.84 -9.78
N ASP A 8 0.93 2.04 -10.23
CA ASP A 8 2.20 2.66 -9.81
C ASP A 8 2.33 2.83 -8.30
N GLY A 9 1.24 3.20 -7.63
CA GLY A 9 1.22 3.34 -6.17
C GLY A 9 1.43 2.00 -5.49
N LEU A 10 0.73 0.97 -5.97
CA LEU A 10 0.84 -0.39 -5.45
C LEU A 10 2.26 -0.93 -5.58
N VAL A 11 2.86 -0.86 -6.77
CA VAL A 11 4.21 -1.39 -7.01
C VAL A 11 5.24 -0.72 -6.09
N LYS A 12 5.18 0.60 -5.97
CA LYS A 12 6.09 1.34 -5.08
C LYS A 12 5.94 0.89 -3.63
N THR A 13 4.71 0.81 -3.13
CA THR A 13 4.46 0.36 -1.76
C THR A 13 4.89 -1.09 -1.55
N VAL A 14 4.65 -1.98 -2.51
CA VAL A 14 5.05 -3.39 -2.44
C VAL A 14 6.58 -3.53 -2.45
N ALA A 15 7.29 -2.72 -3.24
CA ALA A 15 8.74 -2.71 -3.25
C ALA A 15 9.32 -2.25 -1.91
N GLU A 16 8.70 -1.24 -1.28
CA GLU A 16 9.14 -0.70 0.01
C GLU A 16 8.81 -1.61 1.20
N VAL A 17 7.63 -2.24 1.21
CA VAL A 17 7.10 -2.96 2.38
C VAL A 17 7.29 -4.48 2.27
N ALA A 18 7.03 -5.05 1.10
CA ALA A 18 6.99 -6.51 0.91
C ALA A 18 8.19 -7.06 0.13
N ARG A 19 9.04 -6.20 -0.47
CA ARG A 19 10.21 -6.57 -1.30
C ARG A 19 9.87 -7.56 -2.42
N ILE A 20 8.62 -7.59 -2.88
CA ILE A 20 8.19 -8.46 -3.98
C ILE A 20 8.57 -7.78 -5.30
N SER A 21 9.27 -8.49 -6.17
CA SER A 21 9.68 -8.00 -7.49
C SER A 21 8.48 -7.94 -8.44
N GLU A 22 8.42 -6.85 -9.17
CA GLU A 22 7.38 -6.42 -10.11
C GLU A 22 6.86 -7.56 -11.00
N SER A 23 5.56 -7.86 -10.90
CA SER A 23 4.86 -8.72 -11.83
C SER A 23 4.34 -7.88 -12.99
N SER A 24 4.89 -8.12 -14.18
CA SER A 24 4.46 -7.49 -15.42
C SER A 24 2.95 -7.71 -15.60
N ARG A 25 2.19 -6.63 -15.77
CA ARG A 25 0.73 -6.66 -15.99
C ARG A 25 0.32 -7.26 -17.34
N GLU A 26 1.26 -7.92 -18.03
CA GLU A 26 1.17 -8.29 -19.44
C GLU A 26 0.15 -9.40 -19.68
N GLN A 27 -0.13 -10.24 -18.68
CA GLN A 27 -1.22 -11.21 -18.72
C GLN A 27 -1.91 -11.32 -17.35
N VAL A 28 -3.22 -11.03 -17.30
CA VAL A 28 -4.05 -11.32 -16.13
C VAL A 28 -4.44 -12.79 -16.19
N ASP A 29 -3.56 -13.65 -15.67
CA ASP A 29 -3.81 -15.07 -15.50
C ASP A 29 -4.21 -15.39 -14.04
N GLU A 30 -4.58 -16.64 -13.77
CA GLU A 30 -4.99 -17.06 -12.43
C GLU A 30 -3.84 -16.94 -11.42
N SER A 31 -2.60 -17.16 -11.85
CA SER A 31 -1.43 -17.06 -10.99
C SER A 31 -1.20 -15.61 -10.54
N PHE A 32 -1.32 -14.65 -11.46
CA PHE A 32 -1.28 -13.22 -11.19
C PHE A 32 -2.40 -12.80 -10.25
N LEU A 33 -3.64 -13.26 -10.46
CA LEU A 33 -4.77 -12.93 -9.60
C LEU A 33 -4.59 -13.46 -8.17
N LYS A 34 -4.05 -14.67 -7.99
CA LYS A 34 -3.75 -15.24 -6.66
C LYS A 34 -2.68 -14.44 -5.93
N MET A 35 -1.59 -14.08 -6.62
CA MET A 35 -0.55 -13.25 -6.04
C MET A 35 -1.07 -11.84 -5.70
N LEU A 36 -1.88 -11.24 -6.57
CA LEU A 36 -2.50 -9.95 -6.30
C LEU A 36 -3.46 -10.00 -5.09
N HIS A 37 -4.24 -11.09 -4.97
CA HIS A 37 -5.11 -11.33 -3.81
C HIS A 37 -4.29 -11.37 -2.52
N HIS A 38 -3.21 -12.15 -2.51
CA HIS A 38 -2.32 -12.27 -1.36
C HIS A 38 -1.74 -10.90 -0.93
N ILE A 39 -1.26 -10.12 -1.90
CA ILE A 39 -0.67 -8.80 -1.62
C ILE A 39 -1.73 -7.80 -1.13
N LEU A 40 -2.90 -7.74 -1.77
CA LEU A 40 -3.90 -6.71 -1.46
C LEU A 40 -4.76 -7.02 -0.24
N LEU A 41 -5.01 -8.31 0.05
CA LEU A 41 -6.04 -8.72 1.02
C LEU A 41 -5.48 -9.57 2.16
N GLU A 42 -4.34 -10.22 1.98
CA GLU A 42 -3.76 -11.08 3.02
C GLU A 42 -2.54 -10.45 3.70
N THR A 43 -1.95 -9.42 3.09
CA THR A 43 -0.79 -8.70 3.64
C THR A 43 -1.22 -7.47 4.44
N HIS A 44 -0.74 -7.38 5.68
CA HIS A 44 -1.11 -6.33 6.62
C HIS A 44 0.14 -5.72 7.27
N ILE A 45 0.10 -4.41 7.53
CA ILE A 45 1.18 -3.69 8.23
C ILE A 45 0.78 -3.56 9.70
N GLU A 46 1.39 -4.37 10.57
CA GLU A 46 1.12 -4.32 12.02
C GLU A 46 1.66 -3.05 12.67
N GLN A 47 2.87 -2.62 12.29
CA GLN A 47 3.56 -1.46 12.85
C GLN A 47 4.30 -0.74 11.74
N GLY A 48 4.18 0.59 11.67
CA GLY A 48 4.82 1.35 10.60
C GLY A 48 4.48 2.84 10.58
N LYS A 49 4.83 3.49 9.48
CA LYS A 49 4.48 4.89 9.23
C LYS A 49 4.30 5.15 7.73
N MET A 50 3.40 6.07 7.39
CA MET A 50 3.17 6.57 6.04
C MET A 50 3.51 8.05 6.00
N THR A 51 4.37 8.47 5.07
CA THR A 51 4.76 9.88 4.92
C THR A 51 4.07 10.49 3.71
N CYS A 52 3.41 11.64 3.91
CA CYS A 52 2.83 12.40 2.80
C CYS A 52 3.94 13.13 2.02
N LEU A 53 4.06 12.86 0.72
CA LEU A 53 5.08 13.50 -0.14
C LEU A 53 4.90 15.02 -0.30
N ASN A 54 3.69 15.54 -0.07
CA ASN A 54 3.39 16.97 -0.29
C ASN A 54 3.63 17.84 0.95
N ARG A 55 3.29 17.33 2.15
CA ARG A 55 3.37 18.08 3.42
C ARG A 55 4.41 17.51 4.40
N ASN A 56 5.08 16.41 4.05
CA ASN A 56 5.98 15.63 4.93
C ASN A 56 5.38 15.21 6.29
N HIS A 57 4.05 15.28 6.43
CA HIS A 57 3.35 14.78 7.60
C HIS A 57 3.46 13.25 7.67
N VAL A 58 3.61 12.71 8.88
CA VAL A 58 3.83 11.29 9.13
C VAL A 58 2.63 10.70 9.87
N TYR A 59 1.90 9.83 9.19
CA TYR A 59 0.83 9.02 9.78
C TYR A 59 1.43 7.76 10.38
N SER A 60 1.19 7.50 11.66
CA SER A 60 1.72 6.31 12.35
C SER A 60 0.73 5.15 12.27
N ILE A 61 1.23 3.92 12.12
CA ILE A 61 0.45 2.69 12.13
C ILE A 61 0.84 1.91 13.38
N LYS A 62 -0.15 1.56 14.21
CA LYS A 62 0.01 0.73 15.40
C LYS A 62 -1.11 -0.31 15.45
N ASP A 63 -0.76 -1.56 15.72
CA ASP A 63 -1.68 -2.70 15.83
C ASP A 63 -2.57 -2.84 14.58
N GLY A 64 -1.99 -2.60 13.41
CA GLY A 64 -2.71 -2.61 12.13
C GLY A 64 -3.61 -1.39 11.88
N ILE A 65 -3.69 -0.44 12.82
CA ILE A 65 -4.58 0.72 12.74
C ILE A 65 -3.77 1.98 12.39
N PRO A 66 -4.00 2.58 11.20
CA PRO A 66 -3.38 3.84 10.83
C PRO A 66 -4.04 5.03 11.58
N ASN A 67 -3.23 5.87 12.22
CA ASN A 67 -3.68 7.14 12.76
C ASN A 67 -3.69 8.21 11.65
N MET A 68 -4.89 8.55 11.21
CA MET A 68 -5.16 9.57 10.19
C MET A 68 -5.71 10.89 10.78
N SER A 69 -5.58 11.08 12.10
CA SER A 69 -6.04 12.30 12.77
C SER A 69 -5.08 13.45 12.45
N LEU A 70 -5.64 14.61 12.13
CA LEU A 70 -4.89 15.84 11.89
C LEU A 70 -5.17 16.84 13.03
N SER A 71 -4.16 17.60 13.42
CA SER A 71 -4.33 18.72 14.35
C SER A 71 -5.02 19.90 13.63
N GLU A 72 -5.64 20.82 14.37
CA GLU A 72 -6.34 21.97 13.77
C GLU A 72 -5.43 22.84 12.88
N ASP A 73 -4.14 22.93 13.23
CA ASP A 73 -3.12 23.65 12.45
C ASP A 73 -2.67 22.90 11.17
N GLU A 74 -3.09 21.65 10.96
CA GLU A 74 -2.63 20.77 9.88
C GLU A 74 -3.68 20.52 8.77
N VAL A 75 -4.90 21.05 8.95
CA VAL A 75 -6.02 20.93 8.00
C VAL A 75 -5.82 21.85 6.79
#